data_AF-A0A084ZJX0-F1
#
_entry.id   AF-A0A084ZJX0-F1
#
_cell.length_a   1.000
_cell.length_b   1.000
_cell.length_c   1.000
_cell.angle_alpha   90.00
_cell.angle_beta   90.00
_cell.angle_gamma   90.00
#
_symmetry.space_group_name_H-M   'P 1'
#
loop_
_entity.id
_entity.type
_entity.pdbx_description
1 polymer ?
#
loop_
_entity_poly.entity_id
_entity_poly.type
_entity_poly.pdbx_seq_one_letter_code
_entity_poly.pdbx_strand_id
1 'polypeptide(L)'
;RLARLAEQRESGEIGLSGDAIFQAAIIIESLCGATEKAVEGIERLERSETQLIDERDMAETALADMYMAVTGEPPEWSNHFTFGDAVERVKERLTQIESMVYELRDAMLTLAGEHQL
;
A
#
# COMPACT_ATOMS: atom_id res chain seq x y z
N ARG A 1 -5.59 -37.19 -12.91
CA ARG A 1 -5.12 -37.49 -14.29
C ARG A 1 -4.03 -38.58 -14.28
N LEU A 2 -3.07 -38.56 -13.35
CA LEU A 2 -2.04 -39.60 -13.18
C LEU A 2 -2.57 -41.00 -12.81
N ALA A 3 -3.64 -41.09 -12.02
CA ALA A 3 -4.22 -42.38 -11.61
C ALA A 3 -4.70 -43.28 -12.77
N ARG A 4 -4.91 -42.73 -13.97
CA ARG A 4 -5.30 -43.51 -15.17
C ARG A 4 -4.12 -44.17 -15.89
N LEU A 5 -2.89 -43.85 -15.47
CA LEU A 5 -1.66 -44.35 -16.08
C LEU A 5 -1.16 -45.64 -15.42
N ALA A 6 -1.84 -46.08 -14.36
CA ALA A 6 -1.46 -47.22 -13.56
C ALA A 6 -2.26 -48.46 -13.99
N GLU A 7 -1.56 -49.52 -14.40
CA GLU A 7 -2.16 -50.81 -14.73
C GLU A 7 -1.92 -51.79 -13.58
N GLN A 8 -2.97 -52.50 -13.18
CA GLN A 8 -2.88 -53.53 -12.15
C GLN A 8 -2.35 -54.82 -12.80
N ARG A 9 -1.16 -55.26 -12.39
CA ARG A 9 -0.60 -56.54 -12.87
C ARG A 9 -1.25 -57.71 -12.14
N GLU A 10 -1.27 -58.88 -12.78
CA GLU A 10 -1.80 -60.13 -12.19
C GLU A 10 -1.14 -60.50 -10.85
N SER A 11 0.08 -60.01 -10.58
CA SER A 11 0.77 -60.16 -9.29
C SER A 11 0.20 -59.30 -8.15
N GLY A 12 -0.79 -58.44 -8.44
CA GLY A 12 -1.29 -57.43 -7.51
C GLY A 12 -0.43 -56.17 -7.42
N GLU A 13 0.71 -56.13 -8.13
CA GLU A 13 1.57 -54.95 -8.21
C GLU A 13 1.02 -53.94 -9.22
N ILE A 14 0.95 -52.67 -8.82
CA ILE A 14 0.61 -51.58 -9.72
C ILE A 14 1.86 -51.23 -10.51
N GLY A 15 1.87 -51.56 -11.80
CA GLY A 15 2.94 -51.20 -12.72
C GLY A 15 2.53 -49.99 -13.55
N LEU A 16 3.44 -49.04 -13.74
CA LEU A 16 3.28 -47.99 -14.74
C LEU A 16 3.89 -48.48 -16.06
N SER A 17 3.22 -48.22 -17.19
CA SER A 17 3.85 -48.43 -18.50
C SER A 17 5.02 -47.46 -18.68
N GLY A 18 5.97 -47.77 -19.57
CA GLY A 18 7.08 -46.85 -19.88
C GLY A 18 6.59 -45.48 -20.37
N ASP A 19 5.52 -45.46 -21.16
CA ASP A 19 4.86 -44.22 -21.63
C ASP A 19 4.23 -43.46 -20.46
N ALA A 20 3.55 -44.15 -19.55
CA ALA A 20 3.00 -43.57 -18.32
C ALA A 20 4.07 -42.90 -17.45
N ILE A 21 5.23 -43.53 -17.29
CA ILE A 21 6.37 -42.98 -16.55
C ILE A 21 6.92 -41.73 -17.26
N PHE A 22 7.07 -41.78 -18.58
CA PHE A 22 7.58 -40.66 -19.37
C PHE A 22 6.63 -39.45 -19.32
N GLN A 23 5.32 -39.66 -19.47
CA GLN A 23 4.32 -38.61 -19.34
C GLN A 23 4.29 -38.02 -17.93
N ALA A 24 4.41 -38.86 -16.90
CA ALA A 24 4.50 -38.39 -15.52
C ALA A 24 5.74 -37.51 -15.31
N ALA A 25 6.90 -37.88 -15.86
CA ALA A 25 8.13 -37.11 -15.77
C ALA A 25 7.98 -35.71 -16.39
N ILE A 26 7.40 -35.61 -17.59
CA ILE A 26 7.14 -34.33 -18.26
C ILE A 26 6.21 -33.44 -17.41
N ILE A 27 5.15 -34.01 -16.86
CA ILE A 27 4.20 -33.26 -16.03
C ILE A 27 4.88 -32.77 -14.76
N ILE A 28 5.69 -33.61 -14.11
CA ILE A 28 6.44 -33.25 -12.91
C ILE A 28 7.40 -32.09 -13.21
N GLU A 29 8.18 -32.19 -14.29
CA GLU A 29 9.10 -31.12 -14.70
C GLU A 29 8.36 -29.79 -14.95
N SER A 30 7.22 -29.85 -15.64
CA SER A 30 6.38 -28.67 -15.87
C SER A 30 5.81 -28.08 -14.57
N LEU A 31 5.40 -28.92 -13.62
CA LEU A 31 4.88 -28.46 -12.33
C LEU A 31 6.00 -27.86 -11.48
N CYS A 32 7.17 -28.49 -11.42
CA CYS A 32 8.34 -27.96 -10.72
C CYS A 32 8.71 -26.56 -11.24
N GLY A 33 8.83 -26.40 -12.57
CA GLY A 33 9.13 -25.09 -13.16
C GLY A 33 8.03 -24.05 -12.93
N ALA A 34 6.76 -24.46 -12.86
CA ALA A 34 5.67 -23.55 -12.51
C ALA A 34 5.72 -23.13 -11.03
N THR A 35 6.06 -24.06 -10.13
CA THR A 35 6.20 -23.77 -8.69
C THR A 35 7.38 -22.87 -8.40
N GLU A 36 8.52 -23.07 -9.06
CA GLU A 36 9.70 -22.20 -8.93
C GLU A 36 9.36 -20.75 -9.32
N LYS A 37 8.74 -20.56 -10.49
CA LYS A 37 8.29 -19.23 -10.93
C LYS A 37 7.27 -18.59 -10.00
N ALA A 38 6.38 -19.41 -9.40
CA ALA A 38 5.41 -18.91 -8.43
C ALA A 38 6.10 -18.43 -7.15
N VAL A 39 7.07 -19.18 -6.65
CA VAL A 39 7.88 -18.80 -5.47
C VAL A 39 8.64 -17.51 -5.73
N GLU A 40 9.36 -17.41 -6.86
CA GLU A 40 10.06 -16.18 -7.25
C GLU A 40 9.10 -14.98 -7.37
N GLY A 41 7.89 -15.23 -7.90
CA GLY A 41 6.83 -14.23 -8.00
C GLY A 41 6.37 -13.72 -6.63
N ILE A 42 6.19 -14.62 -5.67
CA ILE A 42 5.79 -14.30 -4.30
C ILE A 42 6.90 -13.50 -3.60
N GLU A 43 8.15 -13.97 -3.62
CA GLU A 43 9.28 -13.27 -2.98
C GLU A 43 9.50 -11.85 -3.53
N ARG A 44 9.24 -11.66 -4.83
CA ARG A 44 9.28 -10.33 -5.45
C ARG A 44 8.14 -9.44 -4.95
N LEU A 45 6.93 -9.99 -4.84
CA LEU A 45 5.77 -9.25 -4.33
C LEU A 45 5.96 -8.86 -2.86
N GLU A 46 6.42 -9.78 -2.01
CA GLU A 46 6.70 -9.53 -0.60
C GLU A 46 7.71 -8.40 -0.40
N ARG A 47 8.78 -8.36 -1.21
CA ARG A 47 9.74 -7.25 -1.20
C ARG A 47 9.11 -5.94 -1.63
N SER A 48 8.29 -5.94 -2.69
CA SER A 48 7.61 -4.72 -3.15
C SER A 48 6.56 -4.23 -2.16
N GLU A 49 5.86 -5.13 -1.46
CA GLU A 49 4.89 -4.79 -0.44
C GLU A 49 5.57 -4.16 0.78
N THR A 50 6.68 -4.75 1.22
CA THR A 50 7.51 -4.18 2.29
C THR A 50 7.93 -2.75 1.94
N GLN A 51 8.42 -2.54 0.72
CA GLN A 51 8.80 -1.19 0.26
C GLN A 51 7.61 -0.22 0.25
N LEU A 52 6.43 -0.66 -0.23
CA LEU A 52 5.24 0.20 -0.25
C LEU A 52 4.75 0.56 1.15
N ILE A 53 4.90 -0.33 2.13
CA ILE A 53 4.59 -0.04 3.53
C ILE A 53 5.55 1.03 4.06
N ASP A 54 6.86 0.90 3.83
CA ASP A 54 7.85 1.89 4.26
C ASP A 54 7.56 3.27 3.64
N GLU A 55 7.29 3.31 2.34
CA GLU A 55 6.94 4.54 1.62
C GLU A 55 5.65 5.17 2.14
N ARG A 56 4.63 4.35 2.43
CA ARG A 56 3.37 4.81 3.02
C ARG A 56 3.61 5.39 4.41
N ASP A 57 4.36 4.72 5.27
CA ASP A 57 4.59 5.15 6.65
C ASP A 57 5.38 6.47 6.68
N MET A 58 6.33 6.64 5.75
CA MET A 58 7.02 7.93 5.54
C MET A 58 6.06 9.04 5.12
N ALA A 59 5.16 8.76 4.17
CA ALA A 59 4.16 9.71 3.70
C ALA A 59 3.16 10.10 4.80
N GLU A 60 2.68 9.12 5.57
CA GLU A 60 1.77 9.32 6.70
C GLU A 60 2.41 10.22 7.76
N THR A 61 3.68 9.96 8.11
CA THR A 61 4.44 10.79 9.06
C THR A 61 4.56 12.23 8.57
N ALA A 62 4.98 12.43 7.31
CA ALA A 62 5.12 13.77 6.74
C ALA A 62 3.79 14.54 6.70
N LEU A 63 2.69 13.85 6.37
CA LEU A 63 1.36 14.44 6.37
C LEU A 63 0.87 14.77 7.79
N ALA A 64 1.14 13.90 8.76
CA ALA A 64 0.81 14.14 10.15
C ALA A 64 1.55 15.37 10.72
N ASP A 65 2.84 15.51 10.41
CA ASP A 65 3.64 16.68 10.80
C ASP A 65 3.08 17.98 10.21
N MET A 66 2.74 17.98 8.92
CA MET A 66 2.12 19.15 8.26
C MET A 66 0.76 19.49 8.86
N TYR A 67 -0.08 18.48 9.09
CA TYR A 67 -1.40 18.65 9.69
C TYR A 67 -1.27 19.27 11.08
N MET A 68 -0.46 18.66 11.94
CA MET A 68 -0.16 19.11 13.31
C MET A 68 0.35 20.55 13.34
N ALA A 69 1.25 20.92 12.42
CA ALA A 69 1.80 22.27 12.35
C ALA A 69 0.73 23.35 12.05
N VAL A 70 -0.31 23.00 11.28
CA VAL A 70 -1.34 23.95 10.83
C VAL A 70 -2.57 23.93 11.73
N THR A 71 -3.01 22.76 12.17
CA THR A 71 -4.23 22.60 12.96
C THR A 71 -3.99 22.70 14.46
N GLY A 72 -2.77 22.40 14.93
CA GLY A 72 -2.46 22.34 16.35
C GLY A 72 -2.90 21.03 17.03
N GLU A 73 -3.33 20.02 16.26
CA GLU A 73 -3.67 18.68 16.74
C GLU A 73 -3.24 17.60 15.74
N PRO A 74 -2.90 16.37 16.16
CA PRO A 74 -2.56 15.30 15.24
C PRO A 74 -3.81 14.83 14.47
N PRO A 75 -3.65 14.32 13.23
CA PRO A 75 -4.78 13.75 12.49
C PRO A 75 -5.26 12.44 13.13
N GLU A 76 -6.59 12.24 13.14
CA GLU A 76 -7.22 10.99 13.58
C GLU A 76 -7.39 10.04 12.39
N TRP A 77 -6.30 9.37 11.99
CA TRP A 77 -6.34 8.42 10.88
C TRP A 77 -7.40 7.34 11.10
N SER A 78 -8.24 7.14 10.10
CA SER A 78 -9.26 6.10 10.13
C SER A 78 -9.68 5.71 8.72
N ASN A 79 -10.45 4.63 8.58
CA ASN A 79 -11.02 4.24 7.30
C ASN A 79 -11.94 5.31 6.66
N HIS A 80 -12.41 6.29 7.44
CA HIS A 80 -13.25 7.40 6.97
C HIS A 80 -12.48 8.72 6.86
N PHE A 81 -11.33 8.85 7.52
CA PHE A 81 -10.50 10.06 7.51
C PHE A 81 -9.17 9.75 6.83
N THR A 82 -9.08 10.17 5.58
CA THR A 82 -8.00 9.82 4.65
C THR A 82 -6.96 10.94 4.52
N PHE A 83 -5.86 10.66 3.82
CA PHE A 83 -4.86 11.69 3.48
C PHE A 83 -5.46 12.88 2.72
N GLY A 84 -6.48 12.65 1.87
CA GLY A 84 -7.17 13.72 1.16
C GLY A 84 -7.90 14.67 2.12
N ASP A 85 -8.58 14.11 3.13
CA ASP A 85 -9.31 14.89 4.13
C ASP A 85 -8.35 15.71 5.01
N ALA A 86 -7.21 15.13 5.38
CA ALA A 86 -6.16 15.83 6.12
C ALA A 86 -5.61 17.03 5.32
N VAL A 87 -5.30 16.82 4.04
CA VAL A 87 -4.81 17.89 3.16
C VAL A 87 -5.86 18.99 2.98
N GLU A 88 -7.14 18.63 2.83
CA GLU A 88 -8.20 19.63 2.66
C GLU A 88 -8.40 20.47 3.91
N ARG A 89 -8.42 19.85 5.10
CA ARG A 89 -8.48 20.58 6.37
C ARG A 89 -7.30 21.52 6.56
N VAL A 90 -6.10 21.12 6.16
CA VAL A 90 -4.90 21.98 6.19
C VAL A 90 -5.12 23.21 5.31
N LYS A 91 -5.62 23.04 4.08
CA LYS A 91 -5.93 24.18 3.19
C LYS A 91 -6.97 25.12 3.80
N GLU A 92 -8.09 24.58 4.29
CA GLU A 92 -9.13 25.37 4.94
C GLU A 92 -8.57 26.21 6.09
N ARG A 93 -7.73 25.58 6.92
CA ARG A 93 -7.13 26.25 8.08
C ARG A 93 -6.12 27.32 7.67
N LEU A 94 -5.31 27.07 6.63
CA LEU A 94 -4.40 28.07 6.07
C LEU A 94 -5.17 29.29 5.54
N THR A 95 -6.26 29.09 4.79
CA THR A 95 -7.10 30.20 4.32
C THR A 95 -7.72 31.00 5.46
N GLN A 96 -8.15 30.34 6.54
CA GLN A 96 -8.64 31.03 7.74
C GLN A 96 -7.54 31.87 8.41
N ILE A 97 -6.33 31.31 8.56
CA ILE A 97 -5.18 32.02 9.14
C ILE A 97 -4.84 33.24 8.29
N GLU A 98 -4.80 33.11 6.96
CA GLU A 98 -4.56 34.22 6.05
C GLU A 98 -5.59 35.34 6.22
N SER A 99 -6.89 34.99 6.29
CA SER A 99 -7.96 35.98 6.54
C SER A 99 -7.75 36.72 7.87
N MET A 100 -7.47 35.99 8.95
CA MET A 100 -7.22 36.59 10.27
C MET A 100 -6.01 37.54 10.24
N VAL A 101 -4.94 37.17 9.54
CA VAL A 101 -3.75 38.01 9.39
C VAL A 101 -4.08 39.29 8.61
N TYR A 102 -4.88 39.20 7.56
CA TYR A 102 -5.33 40.38 6.80
C TYR A 102 -6.16 41.33 7.65
N GLU A 103 -7.13 40.80 8.41
CA GLU A 103 -7.98 41.58 9.31
C GLU A 103 -7.18 42.26 10.43
N LEU A 104 -6.27 41.53 11.07
CA LEU A 104 -5.40 42.11 12.12
C LEU A 104 -4.51 43.22 11.56
N ARG A 105 -3.96 43.04 10.35
CA ARG A 105 -3.16 44.07 9.68
C ARG A 105 -3.98 45.32 9.40
N ASP A 106 -5.20 45.17 8.91
CA ASP A 106 -6.09 46.30 8.59
C ASP A 106 -6.51 47.08 9.85
N ALA A 107 -6.85 46.36 10.92
CA ALA A 107 -7.15 46.94 12.22
C ALA A 107 -5.95 47.72 12.79
N MET A 108 -4.73 47.16 12.68
CA MET A 108 -3.51 47.86 13.11
C MET A 108 -3.24 49.13 12.31
N LEU A 109 -3.48 49.11 10.98
CA LEU A 109 -3.31 50.31 10.13
C LEU A 109 -4.34 51.39 10.48
N THR A 110 -5.58 51.00 10.75
CA THR A 110 -6.64 51.92 11.18
C THR A 110 -6.27 52.61 12.50
N LEU A 111 -5.87 51.84 13.52
CA LEU A 111 -5.42 52.37 14.80
C LEU A 111 -4.19 53.29 14.67
N ALA A 112 -3.23 52.91 13.84
CA ALA A 112 -2.03 53.73 13.60
C ALA A 112 -2.37 55.06 12.90
N GLY A 113 -3.35 55.05 11.98
CA GLY A 113 -3.84 56.26 11.30
C GLY A 113 -4.62 57.19 12.22
N GLU A 114 -5.41 56.65 13.15
CA GLU A 114 -6.14 57.43 14.16
C GLU A 114 -5.21 58.11 15.17
N HIS A 115 -4.02 57.56 15.44
CA HIS A 115 -3.02 58.16 16.32
C HIS A 115 -2.16 59.27 15.68
N GLN A 116 -2.32 59.56 14.39
CA GLN A 116 -1.58 60.59 13.65
C GLN A 116 -2.36 61.90 13.41
N LEU A 117 -3.61 61.99 13.90
CA LEU A 117 -4.47 63.20 13.88
C LEU A 117 -4.66 63.74 15.30
#